data_AF-A0A142WYE4-F1
#
_entry.id   AF-A0A142WYE4-F1
#
_cell.length_a   1.000
_cell.length_b   1.000
_cell.length_c   1.000
_cell.angle_alpha   90.00
_cell.angle_beta   90.00
_cell.angle_gamma   90.00
#
_symmetry.space_group_name_H-M   'P 1'
#
loop_
_entity.id
_entity.type
_entity.pdbx_description
1 polymer ?
#
loop_
_entity_poly.entity_id
_entity_poly.type
_entity_poly.pdbx_seq_one_letter_code
_entity_poly.pdbx_strand_id
1 'polypeptide(L)'
;MGATGSSAGPVQSLKISEDEWRLLVDLIAGFDATRYHPVRLDMAMQGLIQSGLLEEVRNGTRVTKLGYRVRADGPRYVPGGPRVWCGVVEPEDPREKPGSDRGGAPPA
;
A
#
# COMPACT_ATOMS: atom_id res chain seq x y z
N MET A 1 -16.86 -33.66 -7.50
CA MET A 1 -17.51 -32.45 -6.95
C MET A 1 -16.43 -31.65 -6.25
N GLY A 2 -16.18 -30.43 -6.70
CA GLY A 2 -14.98 -29.66 -6.38
C GLY A 2 -14.98 -29.10 -4.97
N ALA A 3 -13.86 -29.27 -4.28
CA ALA A 3 -13.54 -28.51 -3.08
C ALA A 3 -13.14 -27.10 -3.52
N THR A 4 -14.04 -26.13 -3.37
CA THR A 4 -13.66 -24.71 -3.37
C THR A 4 -12.90 -24.46 -2.08
N GLY A 5 -11.59 -24.70 -2.09
CA GLY A 5 -10.70 -24.26 -1.03
C GLY A 5 -10.74 -22.74 -1.00
N SER A 6 -11.57 -22.17 -0.14
CA SER A 6 -11.45 -20.78 0.28
C SER A 6 -10.10 -20.63 0.97
N SER A 7 -9.07 -20.34 0.18
CA SER A 7 -7.80 -19.87 0.72
C SER A 7 -8.02 -18.45 1.20
N ALA A 8 -8.66 -18.29 2.37
CA ALA A 8 -8.57 -17.05 3.11
C ALA A 8 -7.08 -16.79 3.30
N GLY A 9 -6.57 -15.72 2.67
CA GLY A 9 -5.16 -15.36 2.76
C GLY A 9 -4.71 -15.19 4.22
N PRO A 10 -3.40 -15.16 4.48
CA PRO A 10 -2.92 -14.95 5.83
C PRO A 10 -3.47 -13.63 6.40
N VAL A 11 -3.91 -13.68 7.66
CA VAL A 11 -4.27 -12.47 8.40
C VAL A 11 -2.97 -11.69 8.65
N GLN A 12 -2.88 -10.48 8.12
CA GLN A 12 -1.78 -9.56 8.35
C GLN A 12 -2.18 -8.54 9.42
N SER A 13 -1.23 -8.20 10.30
CA SER A 13 -1.35 -7.06 11.19
C SER A 13 -0.33 -6.00 10.81
N LEU A 14 -0.79 -4.77 10.63
CA LEU A 14 0.03 -3.61 10.30
C LEU A 14 -0.06 -2.59 11.42
N LYS A 15 1.10 -2.13 11.88
CA LYS A 15 1.21 -0.98 12.79
C LYS A 15 1.51 0.24 11.94
N ILE A 16 0.67 1.26 12.08
CA ILE A 16 0.72 2.48 11.28
C ILE A 16 0.89 3.65 12.24
N SER A 17 1.99 4.38 12.11
CA SER A 17 2.23 5.59 12.90
C SER A 17 1.27 6.71 12.52
N GLU A 18 1.22 7.76 13.33
CA GLU A 18 0.35 8.92 13.03
C GLU A 18 0.78 9.64 11.75
N ASP A 19 2.09 9.76 11.51
CA ASP A 19 2.63 10.38 10.29
C ASP A 19 2.35 9.54 9.05
N GLU A 20 2.52 8.21 9.14
CA GLU A 20 2.18 7.28 8.06
C GLU A 20 0.70 7.33 7.73
N TRP A 21 -0.16 7.34 8.76
CA TRP A 21 -1.60 7.43 8.54
C TRP A 21 -1.99 8.74 7.86
N ARG A 22 -1.47 9.87 8.35
CA ARG A 22 -1.75 11.19 7.77
C ARG A 22 -1.30 11.25 6.31
N LEU A 23 -0.10 10.76 6.02
CA LEU A 23 0.44 10.70 4.67
C LEU A 23 -0.40 9.82 3.75
N LEU A 24 -0.83 8.64 4.20
CA LEU A 24 -1.69 7.75 3.42
C LEU A 24 -3.05 8.42 3.09
N VAL A 25 -3.63 9.14 4.05
CA VAL A 25 -4.88 9.90 3.83
C VAL A 25 -4.67 10.97 2.77
N ASP A 26 -3.59 11.74 2.88
CA ASP A 26 -3.31 12.86 1.96
C ASP A 26 -2.96 12.37 0.55
N LEU A 27 -2.20 11.28 0.41
CA LEU A 27 -1.91 10.66 -0.88
C LEU A 27 -3.16 10.21 -1.63
N ILE A 28 -4.22 9.82 -0.91
CA ILE A 28 -5.50 9.42 -1.50
C ILE A 28 -6.41 10.63 -1.77
N ALA A 29 -6.39 11.65 -0.92
CA ALA A 29 -7.30 12.80 -0.99
C ALA A 29 -6.78 13.97 -1.85
N GLY A 30 -5.47 14.08 -2.04
CA GLY A 30 -4.82 15.22 -2.68
C GLY A 30 -3.58 15.64 -1.89
N PHE A 31 -2.42 15.15 -2.32
CA PHE A 31 -1.16 15.33 -1.60
C PHE A 31 -0.52 16.69 -1.87
N ASP A 32 -0.04 17.33 -0.79
CA ASP A 32 0.71 18.58 -0.83
C ASP A 32 1.93 18.46 0.08
N ALA A 33 3.10 18.27 -0.55
CA ALA A 33 4.37 18.06 0.16
C ALA A 33 4.78 19.26 1.02
N THR A 34 4.30 20.48 0.74
CA THR A 34 4.69 21.69 1.47
C THR A 34 4.18 21.70 2.92
N ARG A 35 3.19 20.85 3.23
CA ARG A 35 2.59 20.70 4.57
C ARG A 35 3.39 19.79 5.49
N TYR A 36 4.47 19.20 4.99
CA TYR A 36 5.26 18.21 5.72
C TYR A 36 6.67 18.71 6.02
N HIS A 37 7.17 18.36 7.20
CA HIS A 37 8.59 18.47 7.48
C HIS A 37 9.33 17.42 6.62
N PRO A 38 10.38 17.78 5.85
CA PRO A 38 10.98 16.88 4.86
C PRO A 38 11.43 15.53 5.43
N VAL A 39 12.06 15.53 6.61
CA VAL A 39 12.53 14.29 7.28
C VAL A 39 11.37 13.39 7.71
N ARG A 40 10.26 13.99 8.19
CA ARG A 40 9.09 13.20 8.64
C ARG A 40 8.35 12.61 7.46
N LEU A 41 8.31 13.35 6.34
CA LEU A 41 7.77 12.85 5.09
C LEU A 41 8.55 11.63 4.59
N ASP A 42 9.88 11.72 4.54
CA ASP A 42 10.73 10.62 4.08
C ASP A 42 10.57 9.37 4.94
N MET A 43 10.60 9.53 6.28
CA MET A 43 10.37 8.42 7.21
C MET A 43 8.98 7.77 7.03
N ALA A 44 7.93 8.58 6.86
CA ALA A 44 6.58 8.08 6.67
C ALA A 44 6.42 7.36 5.30
N MET A 45 7.04 7.88 4.24
CA MET A 45 7.08 7.23 2.92
C MET A 45 7.74 5.85 3.03
N GLN A 46 8.91 5.78 3.66
CA GLN A 46 9.63 4.52 3.85
C GLN A 46 8.82 3.51 4.69
N GLY A 47 8.20 3.96 5.79
CA GLY A 47 7.36 3.09 6.64
C GLY A 47 6.16 2.52 5.88
N LEU A 48 5.51 3.33 5.05
CA LEU A 48 4.39 2.88 4.22
C LEU A 48 4.83 1.92 3.10
N ILE A 49 6.01 2.13 2.50
CA ILE A 49 6.60 1.20 1.51
C ILE A 49 6.92 -0.15 2.16
N GLN A 50 7.59 -0.14 3.31
CA GLN A 50 7.92 -1.37 4.06
C GLN A 50 6.67 -2.15 4.47
N SER A 51 5.57 -1.45 4.74
CA SER A 51 4.27 -2.04 5.08
C SER A 51 3.47 -2.51 3.86
N GLY A 52 3.96 -2.27 2.63
CA GLY A 52 3.27 -2.61 1.38
C GLY A 52 2.04 -1.73 1.09
N LEU A 53 1.88 -0.61 1.79
CA LEU A 53 0.78 0.35 1.57
C LEU A 53 1.09 1.31 0.43
N LEU A 54 2.37 1.52 0.17
CA LEU A 54 2.90 2.20 -0.99
C LEU A 54 3.84 1.27 -1.75
N GLU A 55 4.01 1.52 -3.04
CA GLU A 55 5.02 0.86 -3.87
C GLU A 55 5.75 1.88 -4.73
N GLU A 56 7.03 1.62 -4.97
CA GLU A 56 7.86 2.40 -5.88
C GLU A 56 7.55 2.04 -7.34
N VAL A 57 7.36 3.06 -8.16
CA VAL A 57 7.15 2.95 -9.60
C VAL A 57 8.11 3.86 -10.33
N ARG A 58 8.26 3.69 -11.66
CA ARG A 58 9.24 4.44 -12.47
C ARG A 58 9.18 5.97 -12.31
N ASN A 59 8.00 6.52 -11.99
CA ASN A 59 7.77 7.97 -11.89
C ASN A 59 7.47 8.44 -10.45
N GLY A 60 7.84 7.68 -9.42
CA GLY A 60 7.65 8.04 -8.02
C GLY A 60 7.03 6.92 -7.21
N THR A 61 6.03 7.24 -6.40
CA THR A 61 5.39 6.28 -5.50
C THR A 61 3.89 6.30 -5.71
N ARG A 62 3.23 5.14 -5.62
CA ARG A 62 1.77 5.05 -5.68
C ARG A 62 1.21 4.26 -4.51
N VAL A 63 -0.06 4.51 -4.19
CA VAL A 63 -0.81 3.77 -3.16
C VAL A 63 -1.25 2.42 -3.72
N THR A 64 -0.98 1.34 -2.98
CA THR A 64 -1.34 -0.03 -3.38
C THR A 64 -2.83 -0.32 -3.11
N LYS A 65 -3.35 -1.43 -3.66
CA LYS A 65 -4.71 -1.92 -3.33
C LYS A 65 -4.88 -2.09 -1.80
N LEU A 66 -3.85 -2.57 -1.11
CA LEU A 66 -3.83 -2.71 0.35
C LEU A 66 -3.91 -1.34 1.04
N GLY A 67 -3.14 -0.35 0.57
CA GLY A 67 -3.19 1.03 1.06
C GLY A 67 -4.61 1.63 1.02
N TYR A 68 -5.31 1.47 -0.10
CA TYR A 68 -6.72 1.91 -0.24
C TYR A 68 -7.65 1.18 0.73
N ARG A 69 -7.48 -0.12 0.90
CA ARG A 69 -8.29 -0.91 1.83
C ARG A 69 -8.08 -0.50 3.27
N VAL A 70 -6.82 -0.40 3.72
CA VAL A 70 -6.47 0.08 5.06
C VAL A 70 -7.08 1.46 5.32
N ARG A 71 -7.04 2.35 4.31
CA ARG A 71 -7.67 3.66 4.40
C ARG A 71 -9.20 3.57 4.55
N ALA A 72 -9.85 2.67 3.82
CA ALA A 72 -11.30 2.47 3.88
C ALA A 72 -11.74 1.86 5.22
N ASP A 73 -11.00 0.88 5.73
CA ASP A 73 -11.29 0.21 7.01
C ASP A 73 -11.12 1.16 8.20
N GLY A 74 -10.22 2.14 8.09
CA GLY A 74 -10.11 3.23 9.06
C GLY A 74 -9.73 2.76 10.48
N PRO A 75 -8.57 2.10 10.66
CA PRO A 75 -8.15 1.60 11.96
C PRO A 75 -8.13 2.71 13.01
N ARG A 76 -8.67 2.44 14.21
CA ARG A 76 -8.82 3.44 15.27
C ARG A 76 -7.47 3.93 15.77
N TYR A 77 -7.40 5.23 16.06
CA TYR A 77 -6.28 5.83 16.76
C TYR A 77 -6.44 5.65 18.26
N VAL A 78 -5.33 5.37 18.93
CA VAL A 78 -5.23 5.36 20.38
C VAL A 78 -4.15 6.39 20.75
N PRO A 79 -4.45 7.40 21.59
CA PRO A 79 -3.45 8.39 22.00
C PRO A 79 -2.18 7.74 22.53
N GLY A 80 -1.03 8.13 21.98
CA GLY A 80 0.28 7.58 22.36
C GLY A 80 0.61 6.21 21.75
N GLY A 81 -0.21 5.67 20.84
CA GLY A 81 0.04 4.39 20.17
C GLY A 81 -0.19 4.45 18.66
N PRO A 82 0.36 3.48 17.90
CA PRO A 82 0.10 3.37 16.47
C PRO A 82 -1.35 2.92 16.23
N ARG A 83 -1.87 3.25 15.05
CA ARG A 83 -3.08 2.59 14.53
C ARG A 83 -2.70 1.16 14.17
N VAL A 84 -3.55 0.21 14.52
CA VAL A 84 -3.34 -1.19 14.15
C VAL A 84 -4.44 -1.63 13.22
N TRP A 85 -4.07 -2.04 12.01
CA TRP A 85 -4.96 -2.68 11.07
C TRP A 85 -4.76 -4.19 11.10
N CYS A 86 -5.85 -4.95 11.09
CA CYS A 86 -5.84 -6.41 11.03
C CYS A 86 -6.79 -6.85 9.92
N GLY A 87 -6.28 -7.54 8.91
CA GLY A 87 -7.10 -7.98 7.79
C GLY A 87 -6.46 -9.09 6.97
N VAL A 88 -7.28 -9.74 6.16
CA VAL A 88 -6.85 -10.80 5.24
C VAL A 88 -6.28 -10.15 3.99
N VAL A 89 -5.00 -10.41 3.70
CA VAL A 89 -4.40 -9.99 2.42
C VAL A 89 -4.66 -11.09 1.41
N GLU A 90 -5.38 -10.76 0.34
CA GLU A 90 -5.47 -11.67 -0.80
C GLU A 90 -4.09 -11.77 -1.44
N PRO A 91 -3.56 -12.99 -1.65
CA PRO A 91 -2.29 -13.14 -2.32
C PRO A 91 -2.36 -12.47 -3.69
N GLU A 92 -1.51 -11.48 -3.94
CA GLU A 92 -1.38 -10.90 -5.28
C GLU A 92 -0.94 -12.03 -6.22
N ASP A 93 -1.73 -12.28 -7.26
CA ASP A 93 -1.44 -13.34 -8.22
C ASP A 93 -0.08 -13.04 -8.86
N PRO A 94 0.93 -13.94 -8.75
CA PRO A 94 2.28 -13.71 -9.28
C PRO A 94 2.31 -13.46 -10.80
N ARG A 95 1.17 -13.58 -11.49
CA ARG A 95 0.98 -13.37 -12.92
C ARG A 95 0.67 -11.93 -13.30
N GLU A 96 0.36 -11.03 -12.37
CA GLU A 96 0.31 -9.58 -12.65
C GLU A 96 1.72 -8.98 -12.66
N LYS A 97 2.58 -9.44 -13.58
CA LYS A 97 3.81 -8.70 -13.93
C LYS A 97 3.41 -7.37 -14.59
N PRO A 98 3.99 -6.23 -14.19
CA PRO A 98 3.84 -5.00 -14.96
C PRO A 98 4.64 -5.13 -16.27
N GLY A 99 3.92 -5.24 -17.39
CA GLY A 99 4.44 -4.98 -18.73
C GLY A 99 5.40 -6.03 -19.29
N SER A 100 4.87 -7.16 -19.74
CA SER A 100 5.44 -7.86 -20.89
C SER A 100 4.80 -7.29 -22.15
N ASP A 101 5.03 -6.01 -22.42
CA ASP A 101 4.64 -5.42 -23.70
C ASP A 101 5.55 -6.00 -24.78
N ARG A 102 4.90 -6.53 -25.81
CA ARG A 102 5.54 -7.19 -26.94
C ARG A 102 6.42 -6.17 -27.67
N GLY A 103 7.73 -6.23 -27.43
CA GLY A 103 8.71 -5.82 -28.44
C GLY A 103 8.71 -6.82 -29.60
N GLY A 104 7.64 -6.82 -30.40
CA GLY A 104 7.65 -7.47 -31.70
C GLY A 104 8.71 -6.80 -32.56
N ALA A 105 9.69 -7.58 -33.02
CA ALA A 105 10.64 -7.14 -34.02
C ALA A 105 9.88 -6.57 -35.24
N PRO A 106 10.28 -5.42 -35.80
CA PRO A 106 9.77 -5.03 -37.10
C PRO A 106 10.32 -6.01 -38.15
N PRO A 107 9.51 -6.48 -39.12
CA PRO A 107 10.02 -7.29 -40.20
C PRO A 107 10.85 -6.45 -41.19
N ALA A 108 11.97 -7.05 -41.61
CA ALA A 108 12.83 -6.82 -42.78
C ALA A 108 13.13 -5.37 -43.23
#